data_AF-A0A3N7CKP8-F1
#
_entry.id   AF-A0A3N7CKP8-F1
#
_cell.length_a   1.000
_cell.length_b   1.000
_cell.length_c   1.000
_cell.angle_alpha   90.00
_cell.angle_beta   90.00
_cell.angle_gamma   90.00
#
_symmetry.space_group_name_H-M   'P 1'
#
loop_
_entity.id
_entity.type
_entity.pdbx_description
1 polymer ?
#
loop_
_entity_poly.entity_id
_entity_poly.type
_entity_poly.pdbx_seq_one_letter_code
_entity_poly.pdbx_strand_id
1 'polypeptide(L)'
;MKKLLLGVLALTGTYGITSANVLTVHNLTACSYTLSTSGPLLTVPPGTSTFVSAVGNDFYITKVVYNFGSFPETSIGVGLGTPYSNSAGQPVPPCLVGTTFYTASWSQASMTANATLVIF
;
A
#
# COMPACT_ATOMS: atom_id res chain seq x y z
N MET A 1 -19.96 41.78 -15.79
CA MET A 1 -19.80 41.12 -14.46
C MET A 1 -20.36 39.69 -14.37
N LYS A 2 -21.26 39.23 -15.26
CA LYS A 2 -21.83 37.87 -15.23
C LYS A 2 -20.85 36.72 -15.57
N LYS A 3 -19.74 37.03 -16.26
CA LYS A 3 -18.75 36.03 -16.70
C LYS A 3 -17.82 35.54 -15.58
N LEU A 4 -17.60 36.34 -14.54
CA LEU A 4 -16.75 35.97 -13.39
C LEU A 4 -17.41 34.94 -12.48
N LEU A 5 -18.73 35.00 -12.32
CA LEU A 5 -19.48 34.08 -11.46
C LEU A 5 -19.42 32.64 -11.99
N LEU A 6 -19.51 32.46 -13.30
CA LEU A 6 -19.46 31.14 -13.96
C LEU A 6 -18.07 30.49 -13.84
N GLY A 7 -17.00 31.29 -13.88
CA GLY A 7 -15.63 30.80 -13.68
C GLY A 7 -15.41 30.29 -12.26
N VAL A 8 -15.93 30.99 -11.24
CA VAL A 8 -15.83 30.55 -9.84
C VAL A 8 -16.64 29.28 -9.60
N LEU A 9 -17.86 29.18 -10.14
CA LEU A 9 -18.70 27.98 -10.04
C LEU A 9 -18.05 26.74 -10.69
N ALA A 10 -17.35 26.91 -11.81
CA ALA A 10 -16.59 25.84 -12.44
C ALA A 10 -15.40 25.37 -11.58
N LEU A 11 -14.64 26.30 -10.97
CA LEU A 11 -13.54 25.95 -10.06
C LEU A 11 -14.03 25.31 -8.75
N THR A 12 -15.15 25.77 -8.19
CA THR A 12 -15.75 25.14 -7.01
C THR A 12 -16.35 23.77 -7.31
N GLY A 13 -16.81 23.53 -8.55
CA GLY A 13 -17.31 22.23 -9.00
C GLY A 13 -16.21 21.16 -9.12
N THR A 14 -14.95 21.56 -9.32
CA THR A 14 -13.80 20.64 -9.34
C THR A 14 -13.21 20.34 -7.96
N TYR A 15 -13.64 21.03 -6.89
CA TYR A 15 -13.13 20.79 -5.53
C TYR A 15 -13.69 19.50 -4.88
N GLY A 16 -14.46 18.71 -5.62
CA GLY A 16 -15.13 17.50 -5.15
C GLY A 16 -14.66 16.20 -5.80
N ILE A 17 -13.47 16.15 -6.42
CA ILE A 17 -12.94 14.88 -6.96
C ILE A 17 -12.67 13.94 -5.79
N THR A 18 -13.64 13.09 -5.52
CA THR A 18 -13.53 11.87 -4.73
C THR A 18 -12.42 11.01 -5.31
N SER A 19 -11.19 11.10 -4.80
CA SER A 19 -10.10 10.22 -5.22
C SER A 19 -10.22 8.88 -4.50
N ALA A 20 -10.18 7.83 -5.31
CA ALA A 20 -9.70 6.52 -4.88
C ALA A 20 -8.40 6.29 -5.64
N ASN A 21 -7.33 5.96 -4.94
CA ASN A 21 -6.07 5.57 -5.54
C ASN A 21 -5.95 4.04 -5.71
N VAL A 22 -5.06 3.64 -6.60
CA VAL A 22 -4.76 2.23 -6.88
C VAL A 22 -3.46 1.85 -6.21
N LEU A 23 -3.47 0.78 -5.43
CA LEU A 23 -2.28 0.11 -4.92
C LEU A 23 -1.96 -1.09 -5.81
N THR A 24 -0.82 -1.04 -6.48
CA THR A 24 -0.25 -2.19 -7.20
C THR A 24 0.81 -2.83 -6.32
N VAL A 25 0.70 -4.13 -6.08
CA VAL A 25 1.63 -4.90 -5.26
C VAL A 25 2.33 -5.95 -6.12
N HIS A 26 3.65 -5.92 -6.14
CA HIS A 26 4.50 -6.95 -6.73
C HIS A 26 5.14 -7.76 -5.60
N ASN A 27 4.61 -8.95 -5.36
CA ASN A 27 5.16 -9.89 -4.41
C ASN A 27 6.07 -10.89 -5.16
N LEU A 28 7.38 -10.66 -5.05
CA LEU A 28 8.41 -11.45 -5.70
C LEU A 28 8.87 -12.65 -4.84
N THR A 29 8.28 -12.83 -3.66
CA THR A 29 8.55 -13.98 -2.79
C THR A 29 7.54 -15.09 -3.04
N ALA A 30 7.83 -16.30 -2.53
CA ALA A 30 6.90 -17.42 -2.57
C ALA A 30 5.84 -17.39 -1.44
N CYS A 31 5.86 -16.35 -0.59
CA CYS A 31 4.97 -16.24 0.56
C CYS A 31 3.71 -15.44 0.23
N SER A 32 2.58 -15.80 0.83
CA SER A 32 1.40 -14.91 0.89
C SER A 32 1.51 -14.02 2.11
N TYR A 33 1.19 -12.73 1.96
CA TYR A 33 1.21 -11.75 3.06
C TYR A 33 -0.16 -11.11 3.28
N THR A 34 -0.40 -10.68 4.51
CA THR A 34 -1.51 -9.79 4.85
C THR A 34 -1.00 -8.36 4.88
N LEU A 35 -1.67 -7.47 4.16
CA LEU A 35 -1.43 -6.03 4.25
C LEU A 35 -2.42 -5.41 5.21
N SER A 36 -1.90 -4.84 6.30
CA SER A 36 -2.66 -3.91 7.14
C SER A 36 -2.42 -2.50 6.60
N THR A 37 -3.36 -2.02 5.79
CA THR A 37 -3.27 -0.73 5.10
C THR A 37 -4.01 0.37 5.88
N SER A 38 -3.90 1.62 5.44
CA SER A 38 -4.84 2.68 5.85
C SER A 38 -6.31 2.37 5.48
N GLY A 39 -6.52 1.43 4.55
CA GLY A 39 -7.83 0.91 4.13
C GLY A 39 -8.13 -0.50 4.69
N PRO A 40 -8.77 -1.38 3.90
CA PRO A 40 -9.10 -2.73 4.35
C PRO A 40 -7.85 -3.61 4.52
N LEU A 41 -8.02 -4.72 5.25
CA LEU A 41 -7.04 -5.81 5.24
C LEU A 41 -7.04 -6.47 3.87
N LEU A 42 -5.86 -6.60 3.27
CA LEU A 42 -5.69 -7.22 1.96
C LEU A 42 -4.83 -8.48 2.09
N THR A 43 -5.12 -9.50 1.28
CA THR A 43 -4.25 -10.66 1.14
C THR A 43 -3.53 -10.57 -0.19
N VAL A 44 -2.21 -10.72 -0.18
CA VAL A 44 -1.36 -10.61 -1.37
C VAL A 44 -0.64 -11.94 -1.59
N PRO A 45 -1.10 -12.76 -2.56
CA PRO A 45 -0.37 -13.96 -2.96
C PRO A 45 0.93 -13.61 -3.69
N PRO A 46 1.82 -14.58 -3.94
CA PRO A 46 2.93 -14.41 -4.88
C PRO A 46 2.47 -13.89 -6.24
N GLY A 47 3.24 -12.98 -6.85
CA GLY A 47 2.93 -12.35 -8.13
C GLY A 47 2.44 -10.91 -8.00
N THR A 48 1.63 -10.45 -8.98
CA THR A 48 1.13 -9.07 -9.00
C THR A 48 -0.35 -9.03 -8.61
N SER A 49 -0.69 -8.14 -7.68
CA SER A 49 -2.07 -7.86 -7.26
C SER A 49 -2.36 -6.37 -7.33
N THR A 50 -3.61 -5.99 -7.64
CA THR A 50 -4.04 -4.58 -7.71
C THR A 50 -5.28 -4.37 -6.87
N PHE A 51 -5.28 -3.31 -6.07
CA PHE A 51 -6.38 -2.95 -5.18
C PHE A 51 -6.76 -1.50 -5.37
N VAL A 52 -8.05 -1.20 -5.27
CA VAL A 52 -8.58 0.17 -5.35
C VAL A 52 -9.02 0.58 -3.96
N SER A 53 -8.63 1.78 -3.53
CA SER A 53 -9.02 2.30 -2.22
C SER A 53 -10.51 2.65 -2.18
N ALA A 54 -11.05 2.78 -0.97
CA ALA A 54 -12.37 3.39 -0.82
C ALA A 54 -12.24 4.90 -1.03
N VAL A 55 -13.26 5.52 -1.63
CA VAL A 55 -13.31 6.98 -1.80
C VAL A 55 -13.07 7.69 -0.47
N GLY A 56 -12.07 8.57 -0.42
CA GLY A 56 -11.72 9.33 0.78
C GLY A 56 -10.89 8.55 1.81
N ASN A 57 -10.47 7.32 1.50
CA ASN A 57 -9.55 6.54 2.32
C ASN A 57 -8.43 5.93 1.46
N ASP A 58 -7.57 6.80 0.92
CA ASP A 58 -6.48 6.41 0.04
C ASP A 58 -5.42 5.53 0.74
N PHE A 59 -4.77 4.68 -0.05
CA PHE A 59 -3.60 3.94 0.38
C PHE A 59 -2.39 4.88 0.43
N TYR A 60 -1.84 5.11 1.61
CA TYR A 60 -0.61 5.91 1.77
C TYR A 60 0.41 5.26 2.72
N ILE A 61 0.00 4.22 3.45
CA ILE A 61 0.88 3.43 4.33
C ILE A 61 0.32 2.02 4.44
N THR A 62 1.22 1.05 4.62
CA THR A 62 0.85 -0.32 4.90
C THR A 62 1.88 -1.02 5.77
N LYS A 63 1.41 -2.01 6.52
CA LYS A 63 2.21 -2.98 7.23
C LYS A 63 2.09 -4.32 6.51
N VAL A 64 3.20 -4.84 6.01
CA VAL A 64 3.29 -6.16 5.40
C VAL A 64 3.50 -7.17 6.52
N VAL A 65 2.52 -8.05 6.73
CA VAL A 65 2.48 -9.02 7.82
C VAL A 65 2.55 -10.43 7.26
N TYR A 66 3.45 -11.24 7.80
CA TYR A 66 3.39 -12.69 7.67
C TYR A 66 2.88 -13.28 8.98
N ASN A 67 1.75 -13.98 8.92
CA ASN A 67 1.13 -14.63 10.06
C ASN A 67 1.50 -16.13 10.08
N PHE A 68 2.06 -16.61 11.19
CA PHE A 68 2.50 -18.00 11.35
C PHE A 68 1.39 -18.95 11.84
N GLY A 69 0.14 -18.49 11.90
CA GLY A 69 -0.98 -19.15 12.59
C GLY A 69 -0.97 -18.96 14.12
N SER A 70 0.08 -18.35 14.66
CA SER A 70 0.24 -18.01 16.07
C SER A 70 1.15 -16.78 16.24
N PHE A 71 1.13 -16.17 17.43
CA PHE A 71 2.05 -15.09 17.80
C PHE A 71 3.44 -15.67 18.16
N PRO A 72 4.56 -15.01 17.82
CA PRO A 72 4.69 -13.69 17.17
C PRO A 72 4.49 -13.72 15.64
N GLU A 73 3.97 -12.62 15.11
CA GLU A 73 3.95 -12.34 13.66
C GLU A 73 5.25 -11.65 13.24
N THR A 74 5.61 -11.77 11.97
CA THR A 74 6.66 -10.96 11.36
C THR A 74 6.02 -9.84 10.57
N SER A 75 6.49 -8.62 10.77
CA SER A 75 5.89 -7.47 10.13
C SER A 75 6.80 -6.28 9.93
N ILE A 76 6.59 -5.57 8.83
CA ILE A 76 7.34 -4.37 8.44
C ILE A 76 6.38 -3.32 7.90
N GLY A 77 6.67 -2.05 8.19
CA GLY A 77 5.87 -0.91 7.74
C GLY A 77 6.55 -0.19 6.59
N VAL A 78 5.80 0.10 5.52
CA VAL A 78 6.24 0.94 4.40
C VAL A 78 5.12 1.86 3.94
N GLY A 79 5.47 2.99 3.36
CA GLY A 79 4.49 3.98 2.93
C GLY A 79 5.13 5.29 2.52
N LEU A 80 4.28 6.30 2.34
CA LEU A 80 4.70 7.67 2.13
C LEU A 80 5.53 8.14 3.35
N GLY A 81 6.76 8.62 3.09
CA GLY A 81 7.72 9.00 4.13
C GLY A 81 8.60 7.85 4.66
N THR A 82 8.16 6.58 4.51
CA THR A 82 8.94 5.39 4.89
C THR A 82 8.99 4.42 3.70
N PRO A 83 9.77 4.73 2.66
CA PRO A 83 9.69 4.03 1.37
C PRO A 83 10.33 2.63 1.39
N TYR A 84 10.99 2.23 2.47
CA TYR A 84 11.77 1.00 2.53
C TYR A 84 11.84 0.45 3.96
N SER A 85 11.63 -0.85 4.11
CA SER A 85 11.79 -1.56 5.39
C SER A 85 12.06 -3.05 5.14
N ASN A 86 12.69 -3.74 6.10
CA ASN A 86 12.99 -5.17 5.99
C ASN A 86 12.77 -5.90 7.33
N SER A 87 12.56 -7.21 7.25
CA SER A 87 12.22 -8.04 8.41
C SER A 87 13.43 -8.66 9.10
N ALA A 88 14.65 -8.17 8.87
CA ALA A 88 15.85 -8.76 9.45
C ALA A 88 15.78 -8.75 10.99
N GLY A 89 16.16 -9.87 11.60
CA GLY A 89 16.09 -10.05 13.06
C GLY A 89 14.69 -10.44 13.59
N GLN A 90 13.69 -10.56 12.72
CA GLN A 90 12.37 -11.12 13.06
C GLN A 90 12.29 -12.61 12.67
N PRO A 91 11.29 -13.37 13.17
CA PRO A 91 11.03 -14.73 12.72
C PRO A 91 10.90 -14.83 11.18
N VAL A 92 11.45 -15.89 10.59
CA VAL A 92 11.52 -16.03 9.14
C VAL A 92 10.32 -16.81 8.62
N PRO A 93 9.52 -16.25 7.70
CA PRO A 93 8.48 -17.02 7.00
C PRO A 93 9.06 -18.30 6.36
N PRO A 94 8.49 -19.50 6.62
CA PRO A 94 9.04 -20.77 6.12
C PRO A 94 9.04 -20.89 4.59
N CYS A 95 8.24 -20.07 3.90
CA CYS A 95 8.18 -19.99 2.44
C CYS A 95 9.32 -19.19 1.81
N LEU A 96 10.15 -18.48 2.59
CA LEU A 96 11.35 -17.81 2.08
C LEU A 96 12.48 -18.83 1.94
N VAL A 97 12.68 -19.33 0.72
CA VAL A 97 13.77 -20.27 0.42
C VAL A 97 15.00 -19.48 -0.04
N GLY A 98 16.10 -19.60 0.70
CA GLY A 98 17.38 -18.96 0.34
C GLY A 98 17.59 -17.54 0.89
N THR A 99 16.62 -16.98 1.62
CA THR A 99 16.75 -15.72 2.35
C THR A 99 16.24 -15.87 3.79
N THR A 100 16.70 -14.98 4.68
CA THR A 100 16.30 -14.99 6.10
C THR A 100 15.42 -13.80 6.48
N PHE A 101 15.04 -12.98 5.50
CA PHE A 101 14.16 -11.84 5.67
C PHE A 101 13.52 -11.51 4.33
N TYR A 102 12.43 -10.76 4.39
CA TYR A 102 11.87 -10.09 3.23
C TYR A 102 11.99 -8.58 3.41
N THR A 103 11.98 -7.88 2.30
CA THR A 103 12.02 -6.43 2.20
C THR A 103 10.76 -5.95 1.51
N ALA A 104 10.29 -4.77 1.92
CA ALA A 104 9.25 -4.06 1.20
C ALA A 104 9.77 -2.69 0.77
N SER A 105 9.40 -2.28 -0.44
CA SER A 105 9.63 -0.95 -0.98
C SER A 105 8.31 -0.33 -1.43
N TRP A 106 8.11 0.94 -1.11
CA TRP A 106 6.94 1.73 -1.45
C TRP A 106 7.31 2.91 -2.34
N SER A 107 6.54 3.13 -3.41
CA SER A 107 6.66 4.27 -4.30
C SER A 107 5.31 4.93 -4.51
N GLN A 108 5.23 6.22 -4.20
CA GLN A 108 4.02 7.03 -4.31
C GLN A 108 4.40 8.52 -4.29
N ALA A 109 3.82 9.32 -5.17
CA ALA A 109 4.16 10.74 -5.31
C ALA A 109 3.45 11.66 -4.29
N SER A 110 2.23 11.31 -3.88
CA SER A 110 1.40 12.05 -2.92
C SER A 110 0.35 11.10 -2.32
N MET A 111 -0.33 11.51 -1.25
CA MET A 111 -1.32 10.66 -0.56
C MET A 111 -2.44 10.16 -1.48
N THR A 112 -2.84 10.95 -2.48
CA THR A 112 -3.92 10.61 -3.43
C THR A 112 -3.41 9.98 -4.72
N ALA A 113 -2.08 9.93 -4.94
CA ALA A 113 -1.50 9.27 -6.10
C ALA A 113 -1.54 7.75 -5.96
N ASN A 114 -1.56 7.05 -7.10
CA ASN A 114 -1.40 5.60 -7.11
C ASN A 114 -0.08 5.20 -6.47
N ALA A 115 -0.12 4.08 -5.74
CA ALA A 115 1.01 3.55 -5.02
C ALA A 115 1.47 2.22 -5.63
N THR A 116 2.78 2.00 -5.56
CA THR A 116 3.40 0.71 -5.90
C THR A 116 4.13 0.18 -4.68
N LEU A 117 3.84 -1.06 -4.32
CA LEU A 117 4.52 -1.83 -3.28
C LEU A 117 5.26 -2.99 -3.94
N VAL A 118 6.54 -3.17 -3.63
CA VAL A 118 7.32 -4.35 -4.05
C VAL A 118 7.78 -5.08 -2.80
N ILE A 119 7.49 -6.38 -2.71
CA ILE A 119 7.93 -7.27 -1.63
C ILE A 119 8.91 -8.28 -2.24
N PHE A 120 10.11 -8.43 -1.67
CA PHE A 120 11.18 -9.29 -2.21
C PHE A 120 12.09 -9.86 -1.13
#